data_AF-C5CT49-F1
#
_entry.id   AF-C5CT49-F1
#
_cell.length_a   1.000
_cell.length_b   1.000
_cell.length_c   1.000
_cell.angle_alpha   90.00
_cell.angle_beta   90.00
_cell.angle_gamma   90.00
#
_symmetry.space_group_name_H-M   'P 1'
#
loop_
_entity.id
_entity.type
_entity.pdbx_description
1 polymer ?
#
loop_
_entity_poly.entity_id
_entity_poly.type
_entity_poly.pdbx_seq_one_letter_code
_entity_poly.pdbx_strand_id
1 'polypeptide(L)' 'MFKSFLADESGAQMVEYALVIAVISILLITSLRPLVTDAGLADLVDVVRACLGGVDCG' A
#
# COMPACT_ATOMS: atom_id res chain seq x y z
N MET A 1 27.35 23.84 3.82
CA MET A 1 26.11 24.62 4.09
C MET A 1 24.85 23.77 4.30
N PHE A 2 24.89 22.42 4.23
CA PHE A 2 23.75 21.54 4.53
C PHE A 2 23.65 21.09 6.01
N LYS A 3 24.70 21.31 6.80
CA LYS A 3 24.80 20.81 8.18
C LYS A 3 24.05 21.69 9.20
N SER A 4 23.85 22.97 8.88
CA SER A 4 23.11 23.91 9.75
C SER A 4 21.59 23.81 9.60
N PHE A 5 21.07 23.19 8.53
CA PHE A 5 19.63 22.96 8.33
C PHE A 5 19.12 21.71 9.08
N LEU A 6 20.02 20.84 9.53
CA LEU A 6 19.73 19.69 10.40
C LEU A 6 19.88 20.03 11.89
N ALA A 7 20.35 21.23 12.21
CA ALA A 7 20.56 21.71 13.58
C ALA A 7 19.55 22.81 13.97
N ASP A 8 18.50 22.99 13.17
CA ASP A 8 17.36 23.84 13.48
C ASP A 8 16.23 22.91 13.94
N GLU A 9 15.84 23.01 15.21
CA GLU A 9 14.91 22.14 15.92
C GLU A 9 13.54 22.01 15.21
N SER A 10 13.21 22.91 14.27
CA SER A 10 12.02 22.88 13.42
C SER A 10 12.13 21.98 12.17
N GLY A 11 13.34 21.63 11.72
CA GLY A 11 13.56 20.81 10.52
C GLY A 11 13.73 19.33 10.80
N ALA A 12 14.26 18.99 11.99
CA ALA A 12 14.42 17.60 12.43
C ALA A 12 13.06 16.90 12.60
N GLN A 13 12.05 17.62 13.10
CA GLN A 13 10.70 17.09 13.28
C GLN A 13 10.00 16.78 11.94
N MET A 14 10.24 17.58 10.90
CA MET A 14 9.69 17.33 9.56
C MET A 14 10.28 16.08 8.91
N VAL A 15 11.56 15.79 9.15
CA VAL A 15 12.23 14.59 8.63
C VAL A 15 11.74 13.34 9.34
N GLU A 16 11.49 13.41 10.65
CA GLU A 16 10.95 12.28 11.42
C GLU A 16 9.55 11.86 10.94
N TYR A 17 8.62 12.81 10.80
CA TYR A 17 7.28 12.48 10.32
C TYR A 17 7.25 12.10 8.83
N ALA A 18 8.08 12.74 7.99
CA ALA A 18 8.19 12.37 6.58
C ALA A 18 8.71 10.94 6.39
N LEU A 19 9.68 10.51 7.21
CA LEU A 19 10.21 9.15 7.17
C LEU A 19 9.13 8.13 7.55
N VAL A 20 8.39 8.39 8.62
CA VAL A 20 7.29 7.50 9.06
C VAL A 20 6.22 7.37 7.97
N ILE A 21 5.81 8.49 7.36
CA ILE A 21 4.82 8.48 6.27
C ILE A 21 5.37 7.72 5.04
N ALA A 22 6.63 7.91 4.68
CA ALA A 22 7.25 7.21 3.56
C ALA A 22 7.28 5.69 3.78
N VAL A 23 7.66 5.23 4.97
CA VAL A 23 7.66 3.81 5.33
C VAL A 23 6.25 3.23 5.27
N ILE A 24 5.26 3.90 5.88
CA ILE A 24 3.86 3.45 5.84
C ILE A 24 3.33 3.39 4.40
N SER A 25 3.66 4.39 3.57
CA SER A 25 3.24 4.43 2.17
C SER A 25 3.81 3.26 1.37
N ILE A 26 5.09 2.93 1.56
CA ILE A 26 5.73 1.77 0.91
C ILE A 26 5.08 0.46 1.38
N LEU A 27 4.85 0.31 2.69
CA LEU A 27 4.18 -0.88 3.25
C LEU A 27 2.76 -1.06 2.69
N LEU A 28 1.98 0.01 2.61
CA LEU A 28 0.65 -0.03 2.02
C LEU A 28 0.71 -0.39 0.54
N ILE A 29 1.54 0.28 -0.25
CA ILE A 29 1.65 0.01 -1.69
C ILE A 29 2.09 -1.45 -1.91
N THR A 30 3.08 -1.94 -1.18
CA THR A 30 3.56 -3.33 -1.33
C THR A 30 2.53 -4.37 -0.92
N SER A 31 1.74 -4.11 0.13
CA SER A 31 0.67 -5.01 0.58
C SER A 31 -0.55 -5.00 -0.35
N LEU A 32 -0.89 -3.85 -0.94
CA LEU A 32 -2.02 -3.70 -1.86
C LEU A 32 -1.66 -4.04 -3.32
N ARG A 33 -0.37 -4.01 -3.70
CA ARG A 33 0.11 -4.39 -5.03
C ARG A 33 -0.46 -5.72 -5.52
N PRO A 34 -0.32 -6.86 -4.81
CA PRO A 34 -0.82 -8.14 -5.30
C PRO A 34 -2.34 -8.12 -5.51
N LEU A 35 -3.08 -7.35 -4.71
CA LEU A 35 -4.52 -7.20 -4.86
C LEU A 35 -4.93 -6.47 -6.15
N VAL A 36 -4.08 -5.57 -6.65
CA VAL A 36 -4.31 -4.76 -7.85
C VAL A 36 -3.65 -5.37 -9.10
N THR A 37 -2.50 -6.04 -8.94
CA THR A 37 -1.70 -6.56 -10.07
C THR A 37 -1.90 -8.05 -10.33
N ASP A 38 -2.08 -8.85 -9.28
CA ASP A 38 -2.16 -10.31 -9.35
C ASP A 38 -3.61 -10.74 -9.13
N ALA A 39 -4.47 -10.44 -10.11
CA ALA A 39 -5.81 -11.01 -10.38
C ALA A 39 -6.76 -11.35 -9.21
N GLY A 40 -6.45 -11.10 -7.94
CA GLY A 40 -7.06 -11.81 -6.81
C GLY A 40 -8.49 -11.35 -6.56
N LEU A 41 -8.76 -10.07 -6.83
CA LEU A 41 -10.14 -9.58 -6.84
C LEU A 41 -10.90 -10.05 -8.09
N ALA A 42 -10.24 -10.15 -9.25
CA ALA A 42 -10.87 -10.62 -10.48
C ALA A 42 -11.23 -12.11 -10.38
N ASP A 43 -10.33 -12.93 -9.88
CA ASP A 43 -10.52 -14.36 -9.61
C ASP A 43 -11.65 -14.57 -8.59
N LEU A 44 -11.67 -13.81 -7.49
CA LEU A 44 -12.77 -13.86 -6.53
C LEU A 44 -14.10 -13.49 -7.19
N VAL A 45 -14.12 -12.43 -8.01
CA VAL A 45 -15.32 -11.98 -8.71
C VAL A 45 -15.79 -13.04 -9.71
N ASP A 46 -14.88 -13.70 -10.42
CA ASP A 46 -15.22 -14.74 -11.39
C ASP A 46 -15.69 -16.02 -10.71
N VAL A 47 -15.11 -16.40 -9.56
CA VAL A 47 -15.66 -17.45 -8.70
C VAL A 47 -17.07 -17.08 -8.26
N VAL A 48 -17.29 -15.89 -7.69
CA VAL A 48 -18.62 -15.46 -7.22
C VAL A 48 -19.64 -15.44 -8.37
N ARG A 49 -19.26 -14.96 -9.55
CA ARG A 49 -20.12 -14.98 -10.75
C ARG A 49 -20.46 -16.40 -11.19
N ALA A 50 -19.50 -17.32 -11.15
CA ALA A 50 -19.74 -18.72 -11.47
C ALA A 50 -20.77 -19.32 -10.49
N CYS A 51 -20.66 -19.04 -9.19
CA CYS A 51 -21.57 -19.59 -8.18
C CYS A 51 -22.99 -19.05 -8.35
N LEU A 52 -23.11 -17.75 -8.60
CA LEU A 52 -24.38 -17.09 -8.84
C LEU A 52 -25.02 -17.50 -10.17
N GLY A 53 -24.20 -17.94 -11.14
CA GLY A 53 -24.64 -18.46 -12.44
C GLY A 53 -25.12 -19.92 -12.41
N GLY A 54 -25.03 -20.60 -11.26
CA GLY A 54 -25.52 -21.97 -11.08
C GLY A 54 -24.58 -23.06 -11.59
N VAL A 55 -23.29 -22.75 -11.81
CA VAL A 55 -22.24 -23.77 -11.98
C VAL A 55 -21.62 -24.11 -10.62
N ASP A 56 -21.15 -25.34 -10.46
CA ASP A 56 -20.49 -25.79 -9.23
C ASP A 56 -19.30 -24.88 -8.91
N CYS A 57 -19.32 -24.35 -7.70
CA CYS A 57 -18.26 -23.54 -7.14
C CYS A 57 -17.58 -24.33 -6.05
N GLY A 58 -16.42 -24.91 -6.39
CA GLY A 58 -15.39 -25.40 -5.46
C GLY A 58 -15.87 -26.00 -4.15
#